data_AF-A0A7K2Q3L9-F1
#
_entry.id   AF-A0A7K2Q3L9-F1
#
_cell.length_a   1.000
_cell.length_b   1.000
_cell.length_c   1.000
_cell.angle_alpha   90.00
_cell.angle_beta   90.00
_cell.angle_gamma   90.00
#
_symmetry.space_group_name_H-M   'P 1'
#
loop_
_entity.id
_entity.type
_entity.pdbx_description
1 polymer ?
#
loop_
_entity_poly.entity_id
_entity_poly.type
_entity_poly.pdbx_seq_one_letter_code
_entity_poly.pdbx_strand_id
1 'polypeptide(L)'
;MLTLRPLLPVLLAVALAAPASALAPAPARAAAAGADGIETARTGRQIAPGIRLESYDRLEADRWLRIDELLVDLGGGGVRAEY
;
A
#
# COMPACT_ATOMS: atom_id res chain seq x y z
N MET A 1 39.48 -30.72 -21.83
CA MET A 1 38.36 -30.06 -22.53
C MET A 1 37.07 -30.38 -21.78
N LEU A 2 36.65 -29.52 -20.84
CA LEU A 2 35.39 -29.72 -20.10
C LEU A 2 34.23 -29.28 -20.99
N THR A 3 33.43 -30.24 -21.44
CA THR A 3 32.17 -30.03 -22.16
C THR A 3 31.15 -29.34 -21.25
N LEU A 4 30.93 -28.04 -21.48
CA LEU A 4 29.92 -27.18 -20.83
C LEU A 4 28.49 -27.54 -21.32
N ARG A 5 28.12 -28.81 -21.27
CA ARG A 5 26.94 -29.33 -21.99
C ARG A 5 25.92 -30.18 -21.20
N PRO A 6 25.94 -30.27 -19.84
CA PRO A 6 24.79 -30.79 -19.10
C PRO A 6 24.01 -29.73 -18.32
N LEU A 7 24.47 -28.46 -18.26
CA LEU A 7 23.86 -27.44 -17.40
C LEU A 7 22.59 -26.80 -17.99
N LEU A 8 22.43 -26.84 -19.31
CA LEU A 8 21.30 -26.23 -20.01
C LEU A 8 19.94 -26.87 -19.65
N PRO A 9 19.78 -28.21 -19.62
CA PRO A 9 18.52 -28.81 -19.18
C PRO A 9 18.23 -28.57 -17.69
N VAL A 10 19.25 -28.49 -16.84
CA VAL A 10 19.09 -28.20 -15.41
C VAL A 10 18.61 -26.77 -15.18
N LEU A 11 19.22 -25.80 -15.86
CA LEU A 11 18.81 -24.39 -15.79
C LEU A 11 17.38 -24.19 -16.31
N LEU A 12 16.99 -24.91 -17.38
CA LEU A 12 15.64 -24.87 -17.91
C LEU A 12 14.62 -25.45 -16.93
N ALA A 13 14.93 -26.59 -16.29
CA ALA A 13 14.06 -27.19 -15.27
C ALA A 13 13.87 -26.29 -14.05
N VAL A 14 14.94 -25.61 -13.60
CA VAL A 14 14.87 -24.63 -12.51
C VAL A 14 14.01 -23.42 -12.89
N ALA A 15 14.11 -22.94 -14.14
CA ALA A 15 13.29 -21.82 -14.61
C ALA A 15 11.81 -22.17 -14.71
N LEU A 16 11.45 -23.40 -15.13
CA LEU A 16 10.05 -23.84 -15.18
C LEU A 16 9.45 -24.17 -13.81
N ALA A 17 10.27 -24.60 -12.85
CA ALA A 17 9.83 -24.91 -11.49
C ALA A 17 9.76 -23.67 -10.58
N ALA A 18 10.30 -22.54 -11.01
CA ALA A 18 10.24 -21.29 -10.26
C ALA A 18 8.78 -20.81 -10.16
N PRO A 19 8.31 -20.41 -8.97
CA PRO A 19 6.98 -19.83 -8.83
C PRO A 19 6.90 -18.56 -9.69
N ALA A 20 5.75 -18.30 -10.32
CA ALA A 20 5.56 -17.13 -11.19
C ALA A 20 5.94 -15.80 -10.52
N SER A 21 5.85 -15.73 -9.19
CA SER A 21 6.31 -14.59 -8.38
C SER A 21 7.82 -14.31 -8.46
N ALA A 22 8.65 -15.29 -8.80
CA ALA A 22 10.11 -15.14 -8.89
C ALA A 22 10.57 -14.53 -10.23
N LEU A 23 9.72 -14.59 -11.27
CA LEU A 23 9.94 -13.92 -12.56
C LEU A 23 9.20 -12.59 -12.68
N ALA A 24 8.46 -12.18 -11.64
CA ALA A 24 7.83 -10.88 -11.63
C ALA A 24 8.93 -9.80 -11.67
N PRO A 25 8.85 -8.83 -12.62
CA PRO A 25 9.75 -7.69 -12.58
C PRO A 25 9.62 -7.02 -11.21
N ALA A 26 10.75 -6.75 -10.55
CA ALA A 26 10.75 -5.99 -9.32
C ALA A 26 9.97 -4.69 -9.57
N PRO A 27 9.05 -4.29 -8.66
CA PRO A 27 8.28 -3.08 -8.87
C PRO A 27 9.28 -1.93 -9.02
N ALA A 28 9.23 -1.27 -10.19
CA ALA A 28 10.02 -0.07 -10.41
C ALA A 28 9.59 0.93 -9.33
N ARG A 29 10.53 1.31 -8.46
CA ARG A 29 10.27 2.30 -7.43
C ARG A 29 10.08 3.63 -8.13
N ALA A 30 8.83 4.02 -8.36
CA ALA A 30 8.52 5.37 -8.82
C ALA A 30 9.14 6.35 -7.82
N ALA A 31 9.91 7.32 -8.32
CA ALA A 31 10.37 8.41 -7.49
C ALA A 31 9.11 9.08 -6.92
N ALA A 32 8.96 9.05 -5.60
CA ALA A 32 7.86 9.69 -4.93
C ALA A 32 7.91 11.17 -5.30
N ALA A 33 7.02 11.59 -6.20
CA ALA A 33 6.57 12.98 -6.22
C ALA A 33 6.19 13.32 -4.77
N GLY A 34 6.55 14.53 -4.32
CA GLY A 34 6.44 14.94 -2.91
C GLY A 34 5.12 14.52 -2.27
N ALA A 35 5.12 14.38 -0.94
CA ALA A 35 4.10 13.76 -0.09
C ALA A 35 2.62 14.21 -0.26
N ASP A 36 2.32 15.01 -1.28
CA ASP A 36 1.02 15.47 -1.71
C ASP A 36 0.48 14.55 -2.83
N GLY A 37 0.05 13.35 -2.46
CA GLY A 37 -0.84 12.55 -3.32
C GLY A 37 -2.17 13.27 -3.57
N ILE A 38 -2.88 12.90 -4.65
CA ILE A 38 -4.17 13.51 -4.98
C ILE A 38 -5.26 12.90 -4.11
N GLU A 39 -5.90 13.73 -3.29
CA GLU A 39 -7.10 13.34 -2.56
C GLU A 39 -8.33 13.29 -3.47
N THR A 40 -9.13 12.24 -3.32
CA THR A 40 -10.37 12.02 -4.05
C THR A 40 -11.46 11.47 -3.13
N ALA A 41 -12.72 11.61 -3.54
CA ALA A 41 -13.88 10.99 -2.88
C ALA A 41 -14.00 11.26 -1.35
N ARG A 42 -13.64 12.47 -0.88
CA ARG A 42 -13.82 12.84 0.53
C ARG A 42 -15.28 12.79 0.94
N THR A 43 -15.55 12.08 2.02
CA THR A 43 -16.85 11.99 2.68
C THR A 43 -16.67 12.16 4.19
N GLY A 44 -17.56 12.94 4.79
CA GLY A 44 -17.58 13.16 6.24
C GLY A 44 -18.90 12.70 6.83
N ARG A 45 -18.87 12.01 7.97
CA ARG A 45 -20.07 11.67 8.73
C ARG A 45 -19.87 11.82 10.23
N GLN A 46 -20.84 12.41 10.89
CA GLN A 46 -20.90 12.42 12.35
C GLN A 46 -21.33 11.04 12.85
N ILE A 47 -20.52 10.42 13.71
CA ILE A 47 -20.78 9.05 14.21
C ILE A 47 -21.21 9.04 15.67
N ALA A 48 -20.88 10.09 16.42
CA ALA A 48 -21.39 10.37 17.76
C ALA A 48 -21.29 11.89 18.03
N PRO A 49 -21.91 12.42 19.09
CA PRO A 49 -21.67 13.81 19.52
C PRO A 49 -20.18 14.07 19.71
N GLY A 50 -19.65 15.12 19.07
CA GLY A 50 -18.23 15.47 19.15
C GLY A 50 -17.27 14.51 18.41
N ILE A 51 -17.75 13.49 17.71
CA ILE A 51 -16.92 12.52 16.97
C ILE A 51 -17.33 12.48 15.50
N ARG A 52 -16.37 12.72 14.61
CA ARG A 52 -16.56 12.71 13.15
C ARG A 52 -15.56 11.76 12.49
N LEU A 53 -16.04 10.93 11.57
CA LEU A 53 -15.18 10.18 10.67
C LEU A 53 -15.13 10.87 9.31
N GLU A 54 -13.92 11.16 8.86
CA GLU A 54 -13.63 11.57 7.50
C GLU A 54 -12.96 10.39 6.77
N SER A 55 -13.52 10.00 5.63
CA SER A 55 -12.97 8.93 4.80
C SER A 55 -12.72 9.47 3.40
N TYR A 56 -11.54 9.18 2.86
CA TYR A 56 -11.15 9.59 1.52
C TYR A 56 -10.11 8.64 0.93
N ASP A 57 -9.89 8.81 -0.36
CA ASP A 57 -8.91 8.05 -1.12
C ASP A 57 -7.75 8.97 -1.53
N ARG A 58 -6.52 8.50 -1.42
CA ARG A 58 -5.34 9.23 -1.91
C ARG A 58 -4.61 8.42 -2.96
N LEU A 59 -4.54 8.99 -4.16
CA LEU A 59 -3.76 8.45 -5.26
C LEU A 59 -2.33 8.98 -5.16
N GLU A 60 -1.38 8.07 -4.95
CA GLU A 60 0.05 8.35 -4.96
C GLU A 60 0.70 7.68 -6.19
N ALA A 61 1.99 7.95 -6.42
CA ALA A 61 2.68 7.54 -7.64
C ALA A 61 2.67 6.02 -7.90
N ASP A 62 2.68 5.21 -6.85
CA ASP A 62 2.77 3.74 -6.93
C ASP A 62 1.65 3.02 -6.17
N ARG A 63 0.65 3.74 -5.64
CA ARG A 63 -0.36 3.17 -4.74
C ARG A 63 -1.64 3.99 -4.66
N TRP A 64 -2.72 3.28 -4.33
CA TRP A 64 -3.97 3.86 -3.87
C TRP A 64 -4.07 3.64 -2.36
N LEU A 65 -4.29 4.72 -1.60
CA LEU A 65 -4.52 4.67 -0.17
C LEU A 65 -5.99 4.90 0.15
N ARG A 66 -6.55 4.07 1.03
CA ARG A 66 -7.76 4.40 1.77
C ARG A 66 -7.36 5.04 3.09
N ILE A 67 -7.87 6.23 3.38
CA ILE A 67 -7.57 6.96 4.61
C ILE A 67 -8.86 7.20 5.38
N ASP A 68 -8.82 6.90 6.68
CA ASP A 68 -9.88 7.14 7.63
C ASP A 68 -9.31 8.00 8.78
N GLU A 69 -9.82 9.22 8.92
CA GLU A 69 -9.45 10.17 9.96
C GLU A 69 -10.58 10.29 10.99
N LEU A 70 -10.26 10.06 12.27
CA LEU A 70 -11.20 10.22 13.36
C LEU A 70 -10.93 11.54 14.10
N LEU A 71 -11.86 12.49 13.97
CA LEU A 71 -11.81 13.76 14.69
C LEU A 71 -12.63 13.63 15.97
N VAL A 72 -12.00 13.95 17.10
CA VAL A 72 -12.59 13.81 18.43
C VAL A 72 -12.48 15.13 19.18
N ASP A 73 -13.61 15.68 19.60
CA ASP A 73 -13.67 16.80 20.53
C ASP A 73 -13.47 16.31 21.97
N LEU A 74 -12.34 16.66 22.57
CA LEU A 74 -12.01 16.34 23.95
C LEU A 74 -12.49 17.41 24.95
N GLY A 75 -12.94 18.58 24.46
CA GLY A 75 -13.44 19.69 25.28
C GLY A 75 -14.91 19.56 25.68
N GLY A 76 -15.71 18.81 24.90
CA GLY A 76 -17.15 18.65 25.10
C GLY A 76 -17.59 17.77 26.29
N GLY A 77 -16.64 17.08 26.95
CA GLY A 77 -16.93 16.11 28.01
C GLY A 77 -17.46 14.78 27.44
N GLY A 78 -17.13 13.67 28.11
CA GLY A 78 -17.59 12.33 27.72
C GLY A 78 -16.66 11.53 26.79
N VAL A 79 -15.54 12.11 26.35
CA VAL A 79 -14.47 11.40 25.65
C VAL A 79 -13.15 11.57 26.38
N ARG A 80 -12.33 10.51 26.44
CA ARG A 80 -11.01 10.51 27.08
C ARG A 80 -9.99 9.84 26.17
N ALA A 81 -8.79 10.39 26.12
CA ALA A 81 -7.64 9.72 25.51
C ALA A 81 -6.96 8.83 26.56
N GLU A 82 -6.75 7.56 26.23
CA GLU A 82 -5.98 6.60 27.03
C GLU A 82 -4.74 6.21 26.23
N TYR A 83 -3.59 6.08 26.92
CA TYR A 83 -2.29 5.78 26.34
C TYR A 83 -1.53 4.76 27.18
#